data_AF-A0A946ALX9-F1
#
_entry.id   AF-A0A946ALX9-F1
#
_cell.length_a   1.000
_cell.length_b   1.000
_cell.length_c   1.000
_cell.angle_alpha   90.00
_cell.angle_beta   90.00
_cell.angle_gamma   90.00
#
_symmetry.space_group_name_H-M   'P 1'
#
loop_
_entity.id
_entity.type
_entity.pdbx_description
1 polymer ?
#
loop_
_entity_poly.entity_id
_entity_poly.type
_entity_poly.pdbx_seq_one_letter_code
_entity_poly.pdbx_strand_id
1 'polypeptide(L)'
;MCGKDRFTGKSFEHRRQWLEDRLILLSGIFAIDLMAYAIMSNHYHVVVELKPEQASALSDDEVIERWGNLYNVPDTTSVSAIAIWRERLADLSWFMRSECR
;
A
#
# COMPACT_ATOMS: atom_id res chain seq x y z
N MET A 1 -11.88 6.04 12.06
CA MET A 1 -12.85 6.24 10.97
C MET A 1 -13.66 4.95 10.82
N CYS A 2 -14.94 5.01 10.42
CA CYS A 2 -15.96 3.94 10.35
C CYS A 2 -16.99 3.95 11.50
N GLY A 3 -18.22 3.47 11.25
CA GLY A 3 -19.33 3.45 12.21
C GLY A 3 -20.48 4.40 11.85
N LYS A 4 -21.58 4.34 12.62
CA LYS A 4 -22.71 5.27 12.46
C LYS A 4 -22.45 6.56 13.22
N ASP A 5 -22.51 7.67 12.51
CA ASP A 5 -22.51 8.99 13.13
C ASP A 5 -23.80 9.20 13.93
N ARG A 6 -23.66 9.51 15.22
CA ARG A 6 -24.81 9.63 16.15
C ARG A 6 -25.69 10.86 15.88
N PHE A 7 -25.16 11.88 15.23
CA PHE A 7 -25.87 13.15 15.00
C PHE A 7 -26.60 13.17 13.65
N THR A 8 -26.03 12.50 12.65
CA THR A 8 -26.54 12.48 11.26
C THR A 8 -27.09 11.12 10.84
N GLY A 9 -26.87 10.06 11.63
CA GLY A 9 -27.32 8.69 11.34
C GLY A 9 -26.56 7.99 10.20
N LYS A 10 -25.61 8.68 9.54
CA LYS A 10 -24.87 8.16 8.39
C LYS A 10 -23.93 7.03 8.80
N SER A 11 -24.01 5.89 8.10
CA SER A 11 -23.09 4.77 8.29
C SER A 11 -21.85 4.95 7.42
N PHE A 12 -20.69 4.88 8.06
CA PHE A 12 -19.39 4.93 7.42
C PHE A 12 -18.68 3.58 7.40
N GLU A 13 -19.41 2.49 7.62
CA GLU A 13 -18.82 1.13 7.63
C GLU A 13 -18.22 0.71 6.29
N HIS A 14 -18.69 1.27 5.18
CA HIS A 14 -18.07 1.07 3.86
C HIS A 14 -16.59 1.46 3.81
N ARG A 15 -16.14 2.38 4.69
CA ARG A 15 -14.72 2.75 4.80
C ARG A 15 -13.86 1.63 5.39
N ARG A 16 -14.46 0.68 6.12
CA ARG A 16 -13.74 -0.47 6.69
C ARG A 16 -13.33 -1.41 5.57
N GLN A 17 -14.29 -1.79 4.73
CA GLN A 17 -14.05 -2.64 3.57
C GLN A 17 -13.06 -1.98 2.60
N TRP A 18 -13.26 -0.67 2.32
CA TRP A 18 -12.33 0.05 1.45
C TRP A 18 -10.88 0.04 1.98
N LEU A 19 -10.69 0.20 3.29
CA LEU A 19 -9.35 0.17 3.88
C LEU A 19 -8.74 -1.24 3.82
N GLU A 20 -9.55 -2.26 4.08
CA GLU A 20 -9.13 -3.66 3.96
C GLU A 20 -8.71 -4.02 2.53
N ASP A 21 -9.55 -3.70 1.54
CA ASP A 21 -9.25 -3.91 0.12
C ASP A 21 -7.98 -3.16 -0.29
N ARG A 22 -7.77 -1.96 0.27
CA ARG A 22 -6.57 -1.16 0.02
C ARG A 22 -5.32 -1.78 0.61
N LEU A 23 -5.38 -2.30 1.84
CA LEU A 23 -4.25 -2.99 2.48
C LEU A 23 -3.84 -4.24 1.68
N ILE A 24 -4.83 -5.02 1.22
CA ILE A 24 -4.60 -6.22 0.39
C ILE A 24 -3.98 -5.85 -0.96
N LEU A 25 -4.49 -4.79 -1.61
CA LEU A 25 -3.93 -4.29 -2.86
C LEU A 25 -2.46 -3.86 -2.68
N LEU A 26 -2.18 -3.08 -1.63
CA LEU A 26 -0.83 -2.57 -1.37
C LEU A 26 0.14 -3.69 -1.02
N SER A 27 -0.28 -4.74 -0.29
CA SER A 27 0.58 -5.90 -0.03
C SER A 27 0.93 -6.69 -1.30
N GLY A 28 0.09 -6.64 -2.34
CA GLY A 28 0.42 -7.25 -3.64
C GLY A 28 1.42 -6.44 -4.47
N ILE A 29 1.50 -5.13 -4.22
CA ILE A 29 2.36 -4.21 -4.97
C ILE A 29 3.74 -4.08 -4.30
N PHE A 30 3.75 -3.85 -2.99
CA PHE A 30 4.97 -3.73 -2.19
C PHE A 30 5.60 -5.11 -1.94
N ALA A 31 6.88 -5.11 -1.60
CA ALA A 31 7.60 -6.30 -1.12
C ALA A 31 7.40 -6.47 0.39
N ILE A 32 6.14 -6.61 0.78
CA ILE A 32 5.68 -6.64 2.17
C ILE A 32 4.54 -7.63 2.28
N ASP A 33 4.59 -8.50 3.28
CA ASP A 33 3.48 -9.39 3.57
C ASP A 33 2.61 -8.82 4.70
N LEU A 34 1.30 -8.76 4.45
CA LEU A 34 0.30 -8.36 5.43
C LEU A 34 -0.04 -9.56 6.33
N MET A 35 0.42 -9.52 7.58
CA MET A 35 0.24 -10.62 8.54
C MET A 35 -1.08 -10.55 9.29
N ALA A 36 -1.45 -9.36 9.74
CA ALA A 36 -2.69 -9.13 10.46
C ALA A 36 -3.12 -7.66 10.37
N TYR A 37 -4.41 -7.40 10.53
CA TYR A 37 -4.94 -6.06 10.69
C TYR A 37 -6.14 -6.07 11.64
N ALA A 38 -6.38 -4.92 12.29
CA ALA A 38 -7.54 -4.69 13.14
C ALA A 38 -8.08 -3.29 12.85
N ILE A 39 -9.26 -3.19 12.24
CA ILE A 39 -9.88 -1.92 11.84
C ILE A 39 -11.02 -1.55 12.80
N MET A 40 -10.79 -0.52 13.60
CA MET A 40 -11.78 0.03 14.54
C MET A 40 -12.38 1.33 14.01
N SER A 41 -13.41 1.83 14.69
CA SER A 41 -14.15 3.04 14.30
C SER A 41 -13.35 4.34 14.40
N ASN A 42 -12.22 4.36 15.11
CA ASN A 42 -11.38 5.55 15.34
C ASN A 42 -9.91 5.36 14.91
N HIS A 43 -9.40 4.14 14.82
CA HIS A 43 -8.03 3.83 14.39
C HIS A 43 -7.96 2.41 13.81
N TYR A 44 -6.82 2.03 13.26
CA TYR A 44 -6.54 0.67 12.84
C TYR A 44 -5.10 0.30 13.20
N HIS A 45 -4.87 -1.00 13.36
CA HIS A 45 -3.53 -1.57 13.52
C HIS A 45 -3.24 -2.49 12.34
N VAL A 46 -2.00 -2.48 11.87
CA VAL A 46 -1.53 -3.37 10.80
C VAL A 46 -0.21 -3.99 11.27
N VAL A 47 -0.09 -5.29 11.09
CA VAL A 47 1.14 -6.05 11.31
C VAL A 47 1.63 -6.49 9.94
N VAL A 48 2.83 -6.05 9.59
CA VAL A 48 3.44 -6.32 8.30
C VAL A 48 4.86 -6.87 8.48
N GLU A 49 5.26 -7.75 7.58
CA GLU A 49 6.63 -8.24 7.47
C GLU A 49 7.27 -7.63 6.20
N LEU A 50 8.40 -6.95 6.36
CA LEU A 50 9.16 -6.41 5.22
C LEU A 50 9.98 -7.53 4.58
N LYS A 51 9.90 -7.65 3.25
CA LYS A 51 10.63 -8.65 2.47
C LYS A 51 11.50 -8.01 1.40
N PRO A 52 12.54 -7.24 1.79
CA PRO A 52 13.41 -6.53 0.85
C PRO A 52 14.12 -7.46 -0.16
N GLU A 53 14.29 -8.73 0.17
CA GLU A 53 14.77 -9.77 -0.73
C GLU A 53 13.81 -10.02 -1.90
N GLN A 54 12.49 -9.93 -1.69
CA GLN A 54 11.52 -10.01 -2.78
C GLN A 54 11.67 -8.81 -3.72
N ALA A 55 11.79 -7.60 -3.17
CA ALA A 55 12.05 -6.41 -3.98
C ALA A 55 13.35 -6.52 -4.79
N SER A 56 14.38 -7.14 -4.21
CA SER A 56 15.67 -7.37 -4.89
C SER A 56 15.57 -8.40 -6.02
N ALA A 57 14.66 -9.37 -5.89
CA ALA A 57 14.44 -10.41 -6.89
C ALA A 57 13.59 -9.97 -8.09
N LEU A 58 12.87 -8.83 -8.00
CA LEU A 58 12.06 -8.34 -9.11
C LEU A 58 12.91 -8.00 -10.34
N SER A 59 12.39 -8.19 -11.52
CA SER A 59 12.93 -7.57 -12.73
C SER A 59 12.64 -6.07 -12.75
N ASP A 60 13.37 -5.32 -13.57
CA ASP A 60 13.13 -3.89 -13.74
C ASP A 60 11.73 -3.60 -14.31
N ASP A 61 11.23 -4.46 -15.20
CA ASP A 61 9.88 -4.37 -15.75
C ASP A 61 8.81 -4.57 -14.68
N GLU A 62 8.97 -5.55 -13.78
CA GLU A 62 8.05 -5.76 -12.65
C GLU A 62 8.05 -4.60 -11.67
N VAL A 63 9.21 -3.95 -11.45
CA VAL A 63 9.30 -2.75 -10.62
C VAL A 63 8.52 -1.60 -11.28
N ILE A 64 8.66 -1.42 -12.59
CA ILE A 64 7.91 -0.40 -13.34
C ILE A 64 6.41 -0.67 -13.27
N GLU A 65 5.97 -1.91 -13.51
CA GLU A 65 4.56 -2.29 -13.47
C GLU A 65 3.96 -2.05 -12.07
N ARG A 66 4.62 -2.54 -11.02
CA ARG A 66 4.18 -2.37 -9.63
C ARG A 66 4.13 -0.90 -9.25
N TRP A 67 5.14 -0.12 -9.63
CA TRP A 67 5.15 1.33 -9.38
C TRP A 67 4.03 2.05 -10.14
N GLY A 68 3.78 1.66 -11.39
CA GLY A 68 2.72 2.18 -12.26
C GLY A 68 1.30 1.99 -11.72
N ASN A 69 1.07 0.95 -10.93
CA ASN A 69 -0.22 0.72 -10.27
C ASN A 69 -0.56 1.79 -9.21
N LEU A 70 0.43 2.54 -8.72
CA LEU A 70 0.27 3.54 -7.65
C LEU A 70 0.61 4.96 -8.08
N TYR A 71 1.56 5.10 -9.00
CA TYR A 71 2.16 6.37 -9.38
C TYR A 71 2.30 6.46 -10.89
N ASN A 72 2.31 7.69 -11.40
CA ASN A 72 2.57 7.90 -12.82
C ASN A 72 4.02 7.54 -13.16
N VAL A 73 4.20 6.71 -14.19
CA VAL A 73 5.50 6.34 -14.74
C VAL A 73 5.77 7.21 -15.97
N PRO A 74 6.92 7.90 -16.07
CA PRO A 74 7.30 8.64 -17.28
C PRO A 74 7.57 7.70 -18.47
N ASP A 75 7.27 8.14 -19.69
CA ASP A 75 7.51 7.36 -20.93
C ASP A 75 8.98 6.96 -21.12
N THR A 76 9.91 7.76 -20.58
CA THR A 76 11.34 7.44 -20.57
C THR A 76 11.81 7.28 -19.13
N THR A 77 12.00 6.02 -18.71
CA THR A 77 12.46 5.68 -17.37
C THR A 77 13.96 5.38 -17.38
N SER A 78 14.73 5.97 -16.46
CA SER A 78 16.15 5.65 -16.29
C SER A 78 16.35 4.50 -15.31
N VAL A 79 17.42 3.71 -15.50
CA VAL A 79 17.81 2.62 -14.59
C VAL A 79 17.96 3.11 -13.14
N SER A 80 18.45 4.35 -12.96
CA SER A 80 18.55 4.98 -11.64
C SER A 80 17.19 5.24 -10.98
N ALA A 81 16.16 5.59 -11.75
CA ALA A 81 14.81 5.78 -11.22
C ALA A 81 14.20 4.44 -10.77
N ILE A 82 14.41 3.38 -11.56
CA ILE A 82 13.94 2.02 -11.25
C ILE A 82 14.58 1.52 -9.96
N ALA A 83 15.89 1.73 -9.78
CA ALA A 83 16.58 1.38 -8.53
C ALA A 83 15.97 2.07 -7.31
N ILE A 84 15.63 3.36 -7.43
CA ILE A 84 14.95 4.11 -6.35
C ILE A 84 13.55 3.54 -6.10
N TRP A 85 12.77 3.20 -7.13
CA TRP A 85 11.43 2.63 -6.95
C TRP A 85 11.48 1.26 -6.29
N ARG A 86 12.47 0.45 -6.64
CA ARG A 86 12.72 -0.85 -6.01
C ARG A 86 12.97 -0.73 -4.51
N GLU A 87 13.82 0.22 -4.10
CA GLU A 87 14.04 0.51 -2.67
C GLU A 87 12.75 0.96 -1.98
N ARG A 88 11.96 1.83 -2.64
CA ARG A 88 10.70 2.34 -2.08
C ARG A 88 9.63 1.26 -1.95
N LEU A 89 9.57 0.30 -2.87
CA LEU A 89 8.65 -0.84 -2.79
C LEU A 89 8.96 -1.77 -1.61
N ALA A 90 10.14 -1.66 -0.99
CA ALA A 90 10.51 -2.37 0.23
C ALA A 90 10.46 -1.49 1.50
N ASP A 91 10.06 -0.22 1.37
CA ASP A 91 10.09 0.75 2.48
C ASP A 91 8.72 0.89 3.15
N LEU A 92 8.69 0.70 4.48
CA LEU A 92 7.47 0.81 5.29
C LEU A 92 6.85 2.21 5.21
N SER A 93 7.66 3.27 5.17
CA SER A 93 7.14 4.64 5.14
C SER A 93 6.42 4.92 3.82
N TRP A 94 6.90 4.35 2.71
CA TRP A 94 6.23 4.43 1.41
C TRP A 94 4.97 3.59 1.33
N PHE A 95 4.95 2.41 1.97
CA PHE A 95 3.73 1.62 2.14
C PHE A 95 2.65 2.44 2.86
N MET A 96 2.96 2.96 4.06
CA MET A 96 2.03 3.76 4.87
C MET A 96 1.59 5.04 4.14
N ARG A 97 2.48 5.69 3.38
CA ARG A 97 2.13 6.86 2.57
C ARG A 97 1.11 6.52 1.47
N SER A 98 1.21 5.34 0.88
CA SER A 98 0.37 4.90 -0.23
C SER A 98 -1.03 4.47 0.23
N GLU A 99 -1.26 4.27 1.53
CA GLU A 99 -2.57 4.01 2.12
C GLU A 99 -3.52 5.21 2.04
N CYS A 100 -2.99 6.43 2.10
CA CYS A 100 -3.78 7.67 2.17
C CYS A 100 -4.17 8.28 0.80
N ARG A 101 -3.83 7.62 -0.31
CA ARG A 101 -4.09 8.10 -1.69
C ARG A 101 -5.22 7.33 -2.35
#